data_AF-A0A7Y2YC14-F1
#
_entry.id   AF-A0A7Y2YC14-F1
#
_cell.length_a   1.000
_cell.length_b   1.000
_cell.length_c   1.000
_cell.angle_alpha   90.00
_cell.angle_beta   90.00
_cell.angle_gamma   90.00
#
_symmetry.space_group_name_H-M   'P 1'
#
loop_
_entity.id
_entity.type
_entity.pdbx_description
1 polymer ?
#
loop_
_entity_poly.entity_id
_entity_poly.type
_entity_poly.pdbx_seq_one_letter_code
_entity_poly.pdbx_strand_id
1 'polypeptide(L)'
;QVIRVSSTRPSWGTNDAMKFSSNGGSDAVDPANKLNIWVCNIGGGILGYAQFPGGNAATDGIVVSPQFFGSTGYVQAPFNEGRTTTHEVGHWLNLRHIWGDGRCNRDDFVADTPKSDRPNYGCPSFPTVHCRSTDMTMNYMDYVDDGCMYMFSNGQKERMRAIFTAGGPRDSFIN
;
A
#
# COMPACT_ATOMS: atom_id res chain seq x y z
N GLN A 1 17.18 -8.76 -3.52
CA GLN A 1 17.21 -10.24 -3.53
C GLN A 1 15.88 -10.73 -4.09
N VAL A 2 15.85 -11.83 -4.83
CA VAL A 2 14.60 -12.45 -5.33
C VAL A 2 14.56 -13.90 -4.87
N ILE A 3 13.45 -14.30 -4.24
CA ILE A 3 13.18 -15.68 -3.83
C ILE A 3 11.99 -16.17 -4.65
N ARG A 4 12.11 -17.34 -5.28
CA ARG A 4 11.02 -17.98 -6.02
C ARG A 4 10.58 -19.22 -5.27
N VAL A 5 9.30 -19.28 -4.92
CA VAL A 5 8.67 -20.42 -4.25
C VAL A 5 7.60 -20.98 -5.17
N SER A 6 7.64 -22.29 -5.42
CA SER A 6 6.58 -22.99 -6.16
C SER A 6 5.50 -23.41 -5.19
N SER A 7 4.24 -23.13 -5.52
CA SER A 7 3.07 -23.54 -4.73
C SER A 7 1.94 -23.99 -5.64
N THR A 8 1.20 -25.01 -5.22
CA THR A 8 -0.02 -25.48 -5.89
C THR A 8 -1.26 -24.72 -5.43
N ARG A 9 -1.11 -23.83 -4.43
CA ARG A 9 -2.22 -23.08 -3.86
C ARG A 9 -2.72 -22.03 -4.87
N PRO A 10 -4.02 -22.05 -5.23
CA PRO A 10 -4.54 -21.14 -6.26
C PRO A 10 -4.65 -19.70 -5.77
N SER A 11 -4.92 -19.49 -4.47
CA SER A 11 -5.00 -18.17 -3.85
C SER A 11 -4.60 -18.19 -2.37
N TRP A 12 -4.04 -17.08 -1.89
CA TRP A 12 -3.49 -16.96 -0.55
C TRP A 12 -4.42 -16.25 0.44
N GLY A 13 -5.33 -15.38 -0.02
CA GLY A 13 -6.12 -14.51 0.84
C GLY A 13 -5.27 -13.44 1.54
N THR A 14 -5.86 -12.80 2.54
CA THR A 14 -5.25 -11.69 3.31
C THR A 14 -4.84 -12.10 4.72
N ASN A 15 -4.64 -13.40 4.97
CA ASN A 15 -4.31 -13.95 6.29
C ASN A 15 -2.81 -14.22 6.48
N ASP A 16 -1.95 -13.56 5.70
CA ASP A 16 -0.48 -13.69 5.76
C ASP A 16 0.09 -15.10 5.51
N ALA A 17 -0.68 -16.09 5.05
CA ALA A 17 -0.19 -17.46 4.87
C ALA A 17 1.01 -17.55 3.90
N MET A 18 1.11 -16.65 2.91
CA MET A 18 2.24 -16.59 1.96
C MET A 18 3.55 -16.15 2.61
N LYS A 19 3.48 -15.54 3.80
CA LYS A 19 4.63 -15.03 4.55
C LYS A 19 5.31 -16.10 5.40
N PHE A 20 4.87 -17.35 5.28
CA PHE A 20 5.41 -18.48 6.05
C PHE A 20 5.77 -19.66 5.15
N SER A 21 7.02 -20.11 5.23
CA SER A 21 7.49 -21.29 4.52
C SER A 21 6.73 -22.56 4.92
N SER A 22 6.32 -22.64 6.20
CA SER A 22 5.48 -23.72 6.74
C SER A 22 4.11 -23.86 6.07
N ASN A 23 3.64 -22.79 5.41
CA ASN A 23 2.39 -22.76 4.63
C ASN A 23 2.63 -22.80 3.12
N GLY A 24 3.85 -23.13 2.68
CA GLY A 24 4.26 -23.16 1.27
C GLY A 24 4.60 -21.80 0.68
N GLY A 25 4.77 -20.77 1.52
CA GLY A 25 5.16 -19.42 1.15
C GLY A 25 6.65 -19.16 1.33
N SER A 26 7.02 -17.92 1.66
CA SER A 26 8.38 -17.53 2.01
C SER A 26 8.37 -16.73 3.30
N ASP A 27 9.22 -17.11 4.25
CA ASP A 27 9.43 -16.33 5.47
C ASP A 27 9.98 -14.94 5.12
N ALA A 28 9.67 -13.95 5.96
CA ALA A 28 10.23 -12.61 5.86
C ALA A 28 11.77 -12.66 5.99
N VAL A 29 12.46 -11.95 5.11
CA VAL A 29 13.92 -11.87 5.10
C VAL A 29 14.34 -10.54 5.68
N ASP A 30 14.94 -10.60 6.88
CA ASP A 30 15.56 -9.43 7.53
C ASP A 30 14.64 -8.19 7.55
N PRO A 31 13.42 -8.30 8.13
CA PRO A 31 12.42 -7.23 8.14
C PRO A 31 12.88 -5.97 8.88
N ALA A 32 13.95 -6.06 9.68
CA ALA A 32 14.57 -4.91 10.32
C ALA A 32 15.33 -4.01 9.33
N ASN A 33 15.81 -4.55 8.21
CA ASN A 33 16.65 -3.81 7.26
C ASN A 33 16.18 -3.91 5.80
N LYS A 34 15.09 -4.64 5.54
CA LYS A 34 14.53 -4.86 4.20
C LYS A 34 13.02 -4.71 4.20
N LEU A 35 12.51 -3.99 3.20
CA LEU A 35 11.11 -4.08 2.82
C LEU A 35 10.89 -5.43 2.13
N ASN A 36 10.06 -6.28 2.75
CA ASN A 36 9.64 -7.54 2.15
C ASN A 36 8.39 -7.31 1.28
N ILE A 37 8.45 -7.80 0.04
CA ILE A 37 7.36 -7.70 -0.94
C ILE A 37 7.05 -9.12 -1.42
N TRP A 38 5.87 -9.62 -1.08
CA TRP A 38 5.38 -10.90 -1.61
C TRP A 38 4.52 -10.64 -2.84
N VAL A 39 4.81 -11.37 -3.92
CA VAL A 39 4.02 -11.29 -5.17
C VAL A 39 3.34 -12.64 -5.38
N CYS A 40 2.03 -12.70 -5.13
CA CYS A 40 1.26 -13.95 -5.17
C CYS A 40 -0.23 -13.68 -5.34
N ASN A 41 -1.00 -14.63 -5.89
CA ASN A 41 -2.44 -14.43 -6.08
C ASN A 41 -3.17 -14.33 -4.74
N ILE A 42 -3.62 -13.13 -4.38
CA ILE A 42 -4.37 -12.88 -3.14
C ILE A 42 -5.79 -13.42 -3.27
N GLY A 43 -6.45 -13.16 -4.41
CA GLY A 43 -7.87 -13.46 -4.64
C GLY A 43 -8.82 -12.45 -3.99
N GLY A 44 -10.13 -12.66 -4.15
CA GLY A 44 -11.15 -11.84 -3.49
C GLY A 44 -11.31 -10.40 -4.00
N GLY A 45 -10.70 -10.06 -5.14
CA GLY A 45 -10.76 -8.71 -5.71
C GLY A 45 -9.79 -7.70 -5.10
N ILE A 46 -8.86 -8.14 -4.26
CA ILE A 46 -7.85 -7.29 -3.62
C ILE A 46 -6.58 -7.22 -4.48
N LEU A 47 -6.11 -6.01 -4.76
CA LEU A 47 -4.91 -5.77 -5.58
C LEU A 47 -3.62 -6.01 -4.78
N GLY A 48 -3.59 -5.48 -3.56
CA GLY A 48 -2.49 -5.58 -2.63
C GLY A 48 -2.95 -5.33 -1.19
N TYR A 49 -2.05 -5.55 -0.23
CA TYR A 49 -2.23 -5.10 1.14
C TYR A 49 -0.88 -4.91 1.83
N ALA A 50 -0.86 -4.10 2.88
CA ALA A 50 0.33 -3.81 3.67
C ALA A 50 0.13 -4.07 5.16
N GLN A 51 1.23 -4.34 5.86
CA GLN A 51 1.28 -4.21 7.31
C GLN A 51 1.77 -2.80 7.68
N PHE A 52 1.00 -2.10 8.52
CA PHE A 52 1.42 -0.82 9.11
C PHE A 52 2.59 -1.00 10.09
N PRO A 53 3.40 0.06 10.32
CA PRO A 53 4.46 0.01 11.33
C PRO A 53 3.96 -0.40 12.72
N GLY A 54 4.80 -1.12 13.47
CA GLY A 54 4.48 -1.62 14.82
C GLY A 54 3.83 -3.00 14.86
N GLY A 55 3.57 -3.61 13.70
CA GLY A 55 3.11 -5.00 13.59
C GLY A 55 4.19 -6.05 13.86
N ASN A 56 3.84 -7.33 13.68
CA ASN A 56 4.76 -8.44 13.86
C ASN A 56 5.85 -8.44 12.75
N ALA A 57 7.12 -8.54 13.14
CA ALA A 57 8.24 -8.56 12.21
C ALA A 57 8.17 -9.73 11.19
N ALA A 58 7.62 -10.89 11.60
CA ALA A 58 7.48 -12.05 10.72
C ALA A 58 6.54 -11.82 9.52
N THR A 59 5.68 -10.80 9.60
CA THR A 59 4.70 -10.46 8.58
C THR A 59 4.86 -9.02 8.06
N ASP A 60 5.92 -8.30 8.45
CA ASP A 60 6.15 -6.92 8.01
C ASP A 60 6.49 -6.84 6.53
N GLY A 61 5.84 -5.92 5.84
CA GLY A 61 5.98 -5.70 4.40
C GLY A 61 4.63 -5.58 3.70
N ILE A 62 4.66 -5.79 2.39
CA ILE A 62 3.48 -5.67 1.52
C ILE A 62 3.29 -6.93 0.69
N VAL A 63 2.06 -7.13 0.23
CA VAL A 63 1.71 -8.19 -0.71
C VAL A 63 0.99 -7.58 -1.90
N VAL A 64 1.35 -8.00 -3.12
CA VAL A 64 0.73 -7.50 -4.36
C VAL A 64 0.36 -8.70 -5.24
N SER A 65 -0.83 -8.71 -5.81
CA SER A 65 -1.22 -9.73 -6.78
C SER A 65 -0.40 -9.59 -8.07
N PRO A 66 0.01 -10.68 -8.74
CA PRO A 66 1.01 -10.63 -9.81
C PRO A 66 0.63 -9.71 -10.97
N GLN A 67 -0.65 -9.66 -11.32
CA GLN A 67 -1.18 -8.83 -12.40
C GLN A 67 -1.18 -7.32 -12.11
N PHE A 68 -0.82 -6.91 -10.89
CA PHE A 68 -0.76 -5.50 -10.47
C PHE A 68 0.65 -5.11 -9.96
N PHE A 69 1.65 -5.95 -10.22
CA PHE A 69 3.02 -5.74 -9.79
C PHE A 69 3.94 -5.32 -10.95
N GLY A 70 4.44 -4.09 -10.88
CA GLY A 70 5.29 -3.50 -11.93
C GLY A 70 4.49 -2.87 -13.06
N SER A 71 5.15 -2.60 -14.18
CA SER A 71 4.56 -1.92 -15.35
C SER A 71 4.80 -2.64 -16.68
N THR A 72 5.36 -3.85 -16.63
CA THR A 72 5.71 -4.65 -17.82
C THR A 72 5.47 -6.12 -17.55
N GLY A 73 5.15 -6.89 -18.60
CA GLY A 73 4.97 -8.34 -18.50
C GLY A 73 3.53 -8.70 -18.15
N TYR A 74 3.35 -9.55 -17.13
CA TYR A 74 2.04 -10.01 -16.69
C TYR A 74 1.34 -8.96 -15.83
N VAL A 75 0.95 -7.83 -16.43
CA VAL A 75 0.23 -6.74 -15.77
C VAL A 75 -1.14 -6.53 -16.42
N GLN A 76 -2.13 -6.05 -15.67
CA GLN A 76 -3.52 -5.90 -16.13
C GLN A 76 -4.02 -4.48 -15.89
N ALA A 77 -4.46 -3.83 -16.99
CA ALA A 77 -5.13 -2.54 -16.92
C ALA A 77 -6.47 -2.65 -16.16
N PRO A 78 -6.87 -1.62 -15.38
CA PRO A 78 -6.27 -0.28 -15.30
C PRO A 78 -5.15 -0.12 -14.24
N PHE A 79 -4.68 -1.20 -13.62
CA PHE A 79 -3.69 -1.19 -12.54
C PHE A 79 -2.34 -1.76 -13.01
N ASN A 80 -1.81 -1.19 -14.09
CA ASN A 80 -0.65 -1.72 -14.84
C ASN A 80 0.53 -0.74 -14.93
N GLU A 81 0.60 0.25 -14.04
CA GLU A 81 1.73 1.20 -13.98
C GLU A 81 2.48 1.13 -12.64
N GLY A 82 2.19 0.10 -11.83
CA GLY A 82 2.87 -0.19 -10.58
C GLY A 82 2.42 0.68 -9.40
N ARG A 83 1.26 1.35 -9.50
CA ARG A 83 0.80 2.23 -8.41
C ARG A 83 0.16 1.48 -7.25
N THR A 84 -0.33 0.25 -7.45
CA THR A 84 -0.65 -0.64 -6.32
C THR A 84 0.55 -0.78 -5.38
N THR A 85 1.76 -1.07 -5.88
CA THR A 85 2.97 -1.12 -5.04
C THR A 85 3.25 0.22 -4.36
N THR A 86 3.06 1.35 -5.06
CA THR A 86 3.27 2.69 -4.48
C THR A 86 2.31 2.95 -3.32
N HIS A 87 1.04 2.60 -3.48
CA HIS A 87 -0.01 2.70 -2.46
C HIS A 87 0.31 1.83 -1.23
N GLU A 88 0.61 0.55 -1.44
CA GLU A 88 0.93 -0.36 -0.32
C GLU A 88 2.21 0.04 0.42
N VAL A 89 3.23 0.54 -0.30
CA VAL A 89 4.42 1.12 0.34
C VAL A 89 4.06 2.36 1.15
N GLY A 90 3.10 3.17 0.69
CA GLY A 90 2.55 4.28 1.48
C GLY A 90 2.01 3.81 2.84
N HIS A 91 1.21 2.75 2.86
CA HIS A 91 0.74 2.13 4.11
C HIS A 91 1.87 1.59 4.98
N TRP A 92 2.84 0.88 4.39
CA TRP A 92 4.04 0.40 5.08
C TRP A 92 4.86 1.55 5.68
N LEU A 93 4.80 2.74 5.07
CA LEU A 93 5.37 4.00 5.52
C LEU A 93 4.40 4.86 6.37
N ASN A 94 3.37 4.25 6.96
CA ASN A 94 2.42 4.86 7.91
C ASN A 94 1.37 5.82 7.31
N LEU A 95 1.15 5.83 6.01
CA LEU A 95 0.06 6.60 5.40
C LEU A 95 -1.25 5.84 5.46
N ARG A 96 -2.35 6.55 5.74
CA ARG A 96 -3.71 6.02 5.65
C ARG A 96 -4.32 6.40 4.31
N HIS A 97 -5.40 5.74 3.96
CA HIS A 97 -6.28 6.19 2.90
C HIS A 97 -6.74 7.63 3.13
N ILE A 98 -6.80 8.45 2.07
CA ILE A 98 -7.07 9.90 2.20
C ILE A 98 -8.49 10.22 2.73
N TRP A 99 -9.42 9.27 2.66
CA TRP A 99 -10.75 9.38 3.27
C TRP A 99 -10.81 8.88 4.73
N GLY A 100 -9.66 8.50 5.30
CA GLY A 100 -9.52 8.12 6.71
C GLY A 100 -10.23 6.82 7.12
N ASP A 101 -10.62 5.96 6.16
CA ASP A 101 -11.40 4.74 6.40
C ASP A 101 -12.68 4.98 7.20
N GLY A 102 -13.30 6.13 6.97
CA GLY A 102 -14.58 6.50 7.56
C GLY A 102 -15.23 7.65 6.80
N ARG A 103 -16.35 8.11 7.33
CA ARG A 103 -17.03 9.30 6.81
C ARG A 103 -16.25 10.57 7.19
N CYS A 104 -16.79 11.76 6.90
CA CYS A 104 -16.19 13.08 7.16
C CYS A 104 -15.62 13.40 8.56
N ASN A 105 -15.79 12.52 9.55
CA ASN A 105 -15.28 12.68 10.91
C ASN A 105 -14.00 11.86 11.18
N ARG A 106 -13.48 11.14 10.18
CA ARG A 106 -12.20 10.45 10.23
C ARG A 106 -11.20 11.17 9.33
N ASP A 107 -9.93 10.95 9.62
CA ASP A 107 -8.84 11.69 9.01
C ASP A 107 -7.69 10.71 8.72
N ASP A 108 -6.90 11.03 7.72
CA ASP A 108 -5.67 10.29 7.40
C ASP A 108 -4.47 10.76 8.24
N PHE A 109 -4.69 11.76 9.10
CA PHE A 109 -3.72 12.44 9.95
C PHE A 109 -2.67 13.22 9.17
N VAL A 110 -3.04 13.77 8.02
CA VAL A 110 -2.22 14.63 7.20
C VAL A 110 -2.99 15.93 6.90
N ALA A 111 -2.47 17.07 7.35
CA ALA A 111 -3.23 18.33 7.29
C ALA A 111 -3.41 18.90 5.87
N ASP A 112 -2.55 18.54 4.92
CA ASP A 112 -2.58 19.04 3.54
C ASP A 112 -3.28 18.09 2.55
N THR A 113 -3.90 17.01 3.04
CA THR A 113 -4.86 16.18 2.29
C THR A 113 -6.30 16.62 2.64
N PRO A 114 -7.10 17.10 1.67
CA PRO A 114 -8.47 17.50 1.92
C PRO A 114 -9.35 16.34 2.42
N LYS A 115 -10.29 16.64 3.32
CA LYS A 115 -11.20 15.65 3.90
C LYS A 115 -12.13 15.04 2.84
N SER A 116 -12.19 13.71 2.80
CA SER A 116 -13.19 12.96 2.04
C SER A 116 -13.95 11.97 2.92
N ASP A 117 -15.10 11.47 2.47
CA ASP A 117 -15.90 10.45 3.17
C ASP A 117 -15.87 9.07 2.51
N ARG A 118 -15.16 8.94 1.38
CA ARG A 118 -15.12 7.72 0.59
C ARG A 118 -13.90 7.70 -0.34
N PRO A 119 -13.48 6.51 -0.81
CA PRO A 119 -12.57 6.40 -1.93
C PRO A 119 -13.19 6.91 -3.23
N ASN A 120 -12.35 7.41 -4.12
CA ASN A 120 -12.66 7.64 -5.52
C ASN A 120 -12.10 6.50 -6.37
N TYR A 121 -12.75 6.20 -7.50
CA TYR A 121 -12.39 5.10 -8.40
C TYR A 121 -12.34 5.56 -9.86
N GLY A 122 -11.65 4.82 -10.72
CA GLY A 122 -11.49 5.19 -12.12
C GLY A 122 -10.63 6.43 -12.28
N CYS A 123 -10.98 7.29 -13.24
CA CYS A 123 -10.32 8.57 -13.49
C CYS A 123 -11.31 9.72 -13.34
N PRO A 124 -11.63 10.15 -12.10
CA PRO A 124 -12.65 11.16 -11.85
C PRO A 124 -12.24 12.52 -12.44
N SER A 125 -13.22 13.25 -12.97
CA SER A 125 -13.01 14.63 -13.42
C SER A 125 -12.86 15.58 -12.24
N PHE A 126 -12.00 16.59 -12.41
CA PHE A 126 -11.81 17.64 -11.41
C PHE A 126 -12.82 18.78 -11.61
N PRO A 127 -13.45 19.32 -10.55
CA PRO A 127 -13.34 18.88 -9.16
C PRO A 127 -14.31 17.74 -8.81
N THR A 128 -13.83 16.82 -7.98
CA THR A 128 -14.69 15.93 -7.18
C THR A 128 -14.76 16.49 -5.76
N VAL A 129 -15.94 16.52 -5.15
CA VAL A 129 -16.17 17.22 -3.87
C VAL A 129 -16.89 16.31 -2.88
N HIS A 130 -16.21 15.95 -1.80
CA HIS A 130 -16.79 15.28 -0.64
C HIS A 130 -16.48 16.07 0.65
N CYS A 131 -17.31 15.91 1.69
CA CYS A 131 -17.13 16.62 2.97
C CYS A 131 -16.95 18.16 2.86
N ARG A 132 -17.50 18.78 1.81
CA ARG A 132 -17.34 20.21 1.49
C ARG A 132 -15.88 20.62 1.19
N SER A 133 -15.04 19.66 0.80
CA SER A 133 -13.67 19.88 0.36
C SER A 133 -13.47 19.27 -1.03
N THR A 134 -12.49 19.76 -1.78
CA THR A 134 -12.16 19.18 -3.09
C THR A 134 -11.20 18.02 -2.88
N ASP A 135 -11.63 16.82 -3.25
CA ASP A 135 -10.84 15.60 -3.07
C ASP A 135 -9.54 15.67 -3.88
N MET A 136 -8.43 15.26 -3.26
CA MET A 136 -7.16 15.09 -3.93
C MET A 136 -7.12 13.72 -4.63
N THR A 137 -7.98 13.51 -5.62
CA THR A 137 -8.21 12.20 -6.27
C THR A 137 -6.96 11.60 -6.92
N MET A 138 -5.97 12.43 -7.27
CA MET A 138 -4.69 12.03 -7.83
C MET A 138 -3.66 11.54 -6.78
N ASN A 139 -4.03 11.53 -5.51
CA ASN A 139 -3.15 11.07 -4.45
C ASN A 139 -2.96 9.55 -4.53
N TYR A 140 -1.73 9.07 -4.31
CA TYR A 140 -1.45 7.63 -4.31
C TYR A 140 -2.22 6.85 -3.23
N MET A 141 -2.73 7.52 -2.18
CA MET A 141 -3.51 6.92 -1.10
C MET A 141 -5.04 7.00 -1.33
N ASP A 142 -5.49 7.34 -2.55
CA ASP A 142 -6.86 7.11 -3.02
C ASP A 142 -6.96 5.77 -3.79
N TYR A 143 -8.13 5.40 -4.31
CA TYR A 143 -8.39 4.15 -5.07
C TYR A 143 -8.64 4.36 -6.58
N VAL A 144 -8.18 5.47 -7.13
CA VAL A 144 -8.27 5.75 -8.58
C VAL A 144 -7.41 4.77 -9.38
N ASP A 145 -7.57 4.78 -10.71
CA ASP A 145 -6.75 3.97 -11.60
C ASP A 145 -5.28 4.44 -11.60
N ASP A 146 -4.35 3.54 -11.92
CA ASP A 146 -2.90 3.83 -11.88
C ASP A 146 -2.53 5.07 -12.71
N GLY A 147 -3.12 5.22 -13.90
CA GLY A 147 -2.89 6.35 -14.80
C GLY A 147 -3.43 7.70 -14.31
N CYS A 148 -4.15 7.71 -13.19
CA CYS A 148 -4.81 8.89 -12.63
C CYS A 148 -4.29 9.30 -11.25
N MET A 149 -3.36 8.53 -10.67
CA MET A 149 -2.62 8.91 -9.46
C MET A 149 -1.15 9.24 -9.73
N TYR A 150 -0.66 10.34 -9.17
CA TYR A 150 0.68 10.85 -9.50
C TYR A 150 1.38 11.64 -8.40
N MET A 151 0.83 11.71 -7.18
CA MET A 151 1.47 12.48 -6.11
C MET A 151 1.25 11.95 -4.69
N PHE A 152 2.23 12.25 -3.84
CA PHE A 152 2.05 12.41 -2.40
C PHE A 152 2.08 13.91 -2.05
N SER A 153 1.47 14.28 -0.93
CA SER A 153 1.56 15.63 -0.37
C SER A 153 2.86 15.84 0.44
N ASN A 154 3.13 17.08 0.84
CA ASN A 154 4.29 17.36 1.71
C ASN A 154 4.05 16.81 3.12
N GLY A 155 2.82 16.89 3.64
CA GLY A 155 2.46 16.31 4.93
C GLY A 155 2.58 14.78 4.94
N GLN A 156 2.22 14.11 3.84
CA GLN A 156 2.45 12.67 3.69
C GLN A 156 3.95 12.34 3.72
N LYS A 157 4.79 13.12 3.02
CA LYS A 157 6.25 12.98 3.09
C LYS A 157 6.78 13.12 4.52
N GLU A 158 6.32 14.13 5.26
CA GLU A 158 6.73 14.35 6.65
C GLU A 158 6.35 13.15 7.53
N ARG A 159 5.12 12.66 7.41
CA ARG A 159 4.63 11.48 8.12
C ARG A 159 5.44 10.22 7.80
N MET A 160 5.76 10.00 6.53
CA MET A 160 6.61 8.87 6.10
C MET A 160 8.04 8.99 6.62
N ARG A 161 8.60 10.20 6.72
CA ARG A 161 9.98 10.38 7.23
C ARG A 161 10.06 10.21 8.75
N ALA A 162 8.99 10.53 9.47
CA ALA A 162 8.96 10.46 10.93
C ALA A 162 9.25 9.05 11.47
N ILE A 163 8.84 7.99 10.77
CA ILE A 163 9.04 6.62 11.25
C ILE A 163 10.49 6.13 11.24
N PHE A 164 11.38 6.85 10.55
CA PHE A 164 12.81 6.54 10.50
C PHE A 164 13.61 7.35 11.53
N THR A 165 13.00 8.29 12.25
CA THR A 165 13.71 9.03 13.31
C THR A 165 14.16 8.09 14.43
N ALA A 166 15.16 8.51 15.22
CA ALA A 166 15.71 7.71 16.31
C ALA A 166 14.61 7.19 17.25
N GLY A 167 14.57 5.86 17.47
CA GLY A 167 13.52 5.21 18.26
C GLY A 167 12.18 5.02 17.54
N GLY A 168 12.06 5.45 16.28
CA GLY A 168 10.93 5.20 15.40
C GLY A 168 10.87 3.74 14.93
N PRO A 169 9.71 3.27 14.44
CA PRO A 169 9.51 1.85 14.13
C PRO A 169 10.33 1.34 12.93
N ARG A 170 11.00 2.23 12.17
CA ARG A 170 11.91 1.87 11.07
C ARG A 170 13.28 2.54 11.17
N ASP A 171 13.68 2.97 12.36
CA ASP A 171 14.99 3.60 12.64
C ASP A 171 16.18 2.77 12.11
N SER A 172 16.08 1.44 12.17
CA SER A 172 17.10 0.51 11.67
C SER A 172 17.41 0.63 10.17
N PHE A 173 16.54 1.23 9.36
CA PHE A 173 16.76 1.40 7.91
C PHE A 173 17.71 2.56 7.54
N ILE A 174 18.08 3.43 8.50
CA ILE A 174 18.98 4.56 8.23
C ILE A 174 20.46 4.17 8.26
N ASN A 175 20.83 3.05 8.91
CA ASN A 175 22.22 2.72 9.26
C ASN A 175 22.83 1.61 8.40
#